data_AF-A0A3Q3G429-F1
#
_entry.id   AF-A0A3Q3G429-F1
#
_cell.length_a   1.000
_cell.length_b   1.000
_cell.length_c   1.000
_cell.angle_alpha   90.00
_cell.angle_beta   90.00
_cell.angle_gamma   90.00
#
_symmetry.space_group_name_H-M   'P 1'
#
loop_
_entity.id
_entity.type
_entity.pdbx_description
1 polymer ?
#
loop_
_entity_poly.entity_id
_entity_poly.type
_entity_poly.pdbx_seq_one_letter_code
_entity_poly.pdbx_strand_id
1 'polypeptide(L)'
;MSGYTPDEKLRVEQLTKLRRQWLKDQELSPREPVLPAKPLGPIAKFWAGFLEPKSLWRLYTYKAYRGGVFTLTRYHVSERPYGIVELKPRLFPGDTILETGEVVPELPESHGHH
;
A
#
# COMPACT_ATOMS: atom_id res chain seq x y z
N MET A 1 23.52 41.20 -39.89
CA MET A 1 23.07 40.63 -38.60
C MET A 1 24.13 40.98 -37.58
N SER A 2 24.00 42.11 -36.89
CA SER A 2 25.03 42.53 -35.93
C SER A 2 24.95 41.61 -34.71
N GLY A 3 26.03 40.89 -34.44
CA GLY A 3 26.17 40.11 -33.21
C GLY A 3 26.28 41.02 -31.99
N TYR A 4 26.46 40.40 -30.83
CA TYR A 4 26.62 41.09 -29.55
C TYR A 4 27.68 42.19 -29.58
N THR A 5 27.34 43.32 -28.98
CA THR A 5 28.29 44.40 -28.68
C THR A 5 29.34 43.93 -27.66
N PRO A 6 30.51 44.58 -27.60
CA PRO A 6 31.56 44.20 -26.65
C PRO A 6 31.10 44.14 -25.19
N ASP A 7 30.27 45.10 -24.78
CA ASP A 7 29.75 45.18 -23.41
C ASP A 7 28.74 44.06 -23.10
N GLU A 8 27.91 43.69 -24.08
CA GLU A 8 26.99 42.55 -23.94
C GLU A 8 27.75 41.24 -23.83
N LYS A 9 28.84 41.06 -24.59
CA LYS A 9 29.71 39.88 -24.46
C LYS A 9 30.35 39.81 -23.08
N LEU A 10 30.90 40.93 -22.61
CA LEU A 10 31.50 41.02 -21.27
C LEU A 10 30.46 40.67 -20.18
N ARG A 11 29.24 41.19 -20.31
CA ARG A 11 28.15 40.92 -19.38
C ARG A 11 27.72 39.45 -19.39
N VAL A 12 27.63 38.83 -20.57
CA VAL A 12 27.31 37.40 -20.70
C VAL A 12 28.38 36.53 -20.06
N GLU A 13 29.66 36.86 -20.25
CA GLU A 13 30.77 36.14 -19.63
C GLU A 13 30.73 36.24 -18.10
N GLN A 14 30.49 37.45 -17.57
CA GLN A 14 30.34 37.68 -16.13
C GLN A 14 29.18 36.87 -15.55
N LEU A 15 28.00 36.90 -16.18
CA LEU A 15 26.84 36.14 -15.74
C LEU A 15 27.08 34.63 -15.84
N THR A 16 27.76 34.17 -16.89
CA THR A 16 28.08 32.76 -17.07
C THR A 16 29.01 32.26 -15.98
N LYS A 17 30.00 33.06 -15.59
CA LYS A 17 30.92 32.75 -14.48
C LYS A 17 30.17 32.63 -13.15
N LEU A 18 29.33 33.62 -12.82
CA LEU A 18 28.49 33.58 -11.63
C LEU A 18 27.53 32.39 -11.63
N ARG A 19 26.93 32.08 -12.79
CA ARG A 19 26.01 30.95 -12.93
C ARG A 19 26.70 29.61 -12.68
N ARG A 20 27.92 29.42 -13.19
CA ARG A 20 28.70 28.20 -12.96
C ARG A 20 29.06 28.03 -11.49
N GLN A 21 29.45 29.11 -10.82
CA GLN A 21 29.75 29.07 -9.39
C GLN A 21 28.51 28.75 -8.56
N TRP A 22 27.38 29.42 -8.85
CA TRP A 22 26.10 29.13 -8.20
C TRP A 22 25.68 27.66 -8.37
N LEU A 23 25.79 27.11 -9.60
CA LEU A 23 25.46 25.72 -9.85
C LEU A 23 26.34 24.74 -9.07
N LYS A 24 27.63 25.07 -8.90
CA LYS A 24 28.54 24.30 -8.07
C LYS A 24 28.19 24.38 -6.60
N ASP A 25 27.76 25.55 -6.12
CA ASP A 25 27.35 25.75 -4.72
C ASP A 25 26.00 25.05 -4.40
N GLN A 26 25.24 24.65 -5.42
CA GLN A 26 24.04 23.80 -5.26
C GLN A 26 24.37 22.31 -5.15
N GLU A 27 25.63 21.89 -5.36
CA GLU A 27 26.02 20.50 -5.12
C GLU A 27 26.03 20.26 -3.61
N LEU A 28 25.04 19.52 -3.10
CA LEU A 28 24.96 19.21 -1.68
C LEU A 28 26.13 18.32 -1.25
N SER A 29 26.76 18.70 -0.16
CA SER A 29 27.76 17.85 0.49
C SER A 29 27.08 16.63 1.11
N PRO A 30 27.75 15.46 1.21
CA PRO A 30 27.19 14.27 1.85
C PRO A 30 26.79 14.46 3.33
N ARG A 31 27.19 15.57 3.95
CA ARG A 31 26.93 15.89 5.35
C ARG A 31 25.73 16.81 5.47
N GLU A 32 24.57 16.31 5.09
CA GLU A 32 23.31 16.96 5.43
C GLU A 32 23.02 16.75 6.92
N PRO A 33 22.48 17.75 7.63
CA PRO A 33 21.92 17.56 8.95
C PRO A 33 20.67 16.68 8.82
N VAL A 34 20.88 15.37 8.89
CA VAL A 34 19.80 14.39 8.91
C VAL A 34 19.12 14.49 10.28
N LEU A 35 17.80 14.69 10.28
CA LEU A 35 17.04 14.60 11.52
C LEU A 35 17.29 13.23 12.16
N PRO A 36 17.56 13.16 13.48
CA PRO A 36 17.80 11.88 14.12
C PRO A 36 16.59 10.97 13.87
N ALA A 37 16.86 9.72 13.48
CA ALA A 37 15.79 8.77 13.22
C ALA A 37 14.91 8.62 14.47
N LYS A 38 13.59 8.65 14.28
CA LYS A 38 12.63 8.44 15.37
C LYS A 38 12.96 7.12 16.08
N PRO A 39 13.05 7.10 17.42
CA PRO A 39 13.39 5.86 18.12
C PRO A 39 12.35 4.79 17.82
N LEU A 40 12.82 3.60 17.46
CA LEU A 40 11.98 2.44 17.23
C LEU A 40 11.22 2.09 18.51
N GLY A 41 9.95 1.67 18.37
CA GLY A 41 9.19 1.12 19.49
C GLY A 41 9.80 -0.20 20.00
N PRO A 42 9.45 -0.68 21.22
CA PRO A 42 10.07 -1.86 21.82
C PRO A 42 10.04 -3.12 20.93
N ILE A 43 8.89 -3.39 20.31
CA ILE A 43 8.71 -4.51 19.36
C ILE A 43 9.57 -4.32 18.12
N ALA A 44 9.63 -3.09 17.59
CA ALA A 44 10.43 -2.79 16.40
C ALA A 44 11.94 -2.90 16.70
N LYS A 45 12.38 -2.49 17.89
CA LYS A 45 13.76 -2.68 18.37
C LYS A 45 14.11 -4.17 18.50
N PHE A 46 13.22 -4.96 19.09
CA PHE A 46 13.39 -6.41 19.18
C PHE A 46 13.58 -7.03 17.80
N TRP A 47 12.68 -6.73 16.85
CA TRP A 47 12.80 -7.29 15.50
C TRP A 47 14.04 -6.79 14.75
N ALA A 48 14.45 -5.53 14.95
CA ALA A 48 15.69 -5.01 14.38
C ALA A 48 16.90 -5.81 14.89
N GLY A 49 17.02 -6.03 16.20
CA GLY A 49 18.09 -6.84 16.78
C GLY A 49 18.00 -8.32 16.41
N PHE A 50 16.80 -8.90 16.35
CA PHE A 50 16.61 -10.28 15.92
C PHE A 50 17.05 -10.51 14.46
N LEU A 51 16.95 -9.48 13.61
CA LEU A 51 17.35 -9.52 12.21
C LEU A 51 18.85 -9.24 11.97
N GLU A 52 19.59 -8.81 12.99
CA GLU A 52 21.06 -8.71 12.99
C GLU A 52 21.63 -9.94 13.72
N PRO A 53 21.99 -11.06 13.06
CA PRO A 53 22.44 -11.23 11.67
C PRO A 53 21.34 -11.65 10.69
N LYS A 54 21.49 -11.26 9.42
CA LYS A 54 20.54 -11.53 8.32
C LYS A 54 20.56 -12.98 7.83
N SER A 55 20.31 -13.94 8.72
CA SER A 55 20.15 -15.33 8.31
C SER A 55 18.82 -15.55 7.60
N LEU A 56 18.78 -16.54 6.68
CA LEU A 56 17.56 -16.87 5.94
C LEU A 56 16.41 -17.23 6.89
N TRP A 57 16.65 -18.03 7.92
CA TRP A 57 15.65 -18.39 8.93
C TRP A 57 15.03 -17.18 9.64
N ARG A 58 15.86 -16.21 10.05
CA ARG A 58 15.39 -14.98 10.73
C ARG A 58 14.54 -14.11 9.80
N LEU A 59 14.89 -14.06 8.51
CA LEU A 59 14.11 -13.34 7.51
C LEU A 59 12.77 -14.03 7.23
N TYR A 60 12.76 -15.37 7.07
CA TYR A 60 11.53 -16.13 6.82
C TYR A 60 10.56 -16.05 8.01
N THR A 61 11.06 -16.17 9.24
CA THR A 61 10.24 -16.04 10.46
C THR A 61 9.64 -14.64 10.58
N TYR A 62 10.42 -13.58 10.34
CA TYR A 62 9.90 -12.22 10.34
C TYR A 62 8.85 -11.97 9.26
N LYS A 63 9.03 -12.56 8.07
CA LYS A 63 8.06 -12.48 6.97
C LYS A 63 6.74 -13.16 7.33
N ALA A 64 6.81 -14.34 7.94
CA ALA A 64 5.63 -15.06 8.43
C ALA A 64 4.89 -14.25 9.51
N TYR A 65 5.61 -13.69 10.48
CA TYR A 65 5.05 -12.82 11.52
C TYR A 65 4.31 -11.61 10.93
N ARG A 66 4.94 -10.86 10.00
CA ARG A 66 4.29 -9.72 9.33
C ARG A 66 3.03 -10.13 8.56
N GLY A 67 3.10 -11.27 7.86
CA GLY A 67 1.93 -11.82 7.16
C GLY A 67 0.77 -12.13 8.11
N GLY A 68 1.05 -12.76 9.25
CA GLY A 68 0.04 -13.08 10.27
C GLY A 68 -0.59 -11.85 10.94
N VAL A 69 0.19 -10.82 11.25
CA VAL A 69 -0.36 -9.57 11.80
C VAL A 69 -1.31 -8.89 10.81
N PHE A 70 -0.99 -8.93 9.50
CA PHE A 70 -1.86 -8.38 8.47
C PHE A 70 -3.18 -9.14 8.34
N THR A 71 -3.18 -10.47 8.43
CA THR A 71 -4.43 -11.24 8.37
C THR A 71 -5.29 -11.04 9.61
N LEU A 72 -4.67 -10.96 10.79
CA LEU A 72 -5.37 -10.78 12.08
C LEU A 72 -5.91 -9.37 12.30
N THR A 73 -5.61 -8.38 11.46
CA THR A 73 -6.13 -7.01 11.66
C THR A 73 -7.45 -6.77 10.93
N ARG A 74 -8.01 -7.76 10.20
CA ARG A 74 -9.36 -7.71 9.59
C ARG A 74 -10.45 -8.34 10.48
N TYR A 75 -10.73 -7.76 11.64
CA TYR A 75 -11.85 -8.19 12.52
C TYR A 75 -12.89 -7.09 12.79
N HIS A 76 -13.36 -6.38 11.76
CA HIS A 76 -14.42 -5.38 11.92
C HIS A 76 -15.60 -5.74 11.04
N VAL A 77 -16.47 -6.63 11.51
CA VAL A 77 -17.66 -6.96 10.72
C VAL A 77 -18.91 -7.27 11.56
N SER A 78 -18.80 -7.90 12.74
CA SER A 78 -19.98 -8.42 13.47
C SER A 78 -20.67 -7.47 14.46
N GLU A 79 -20.01 -6.41 14.93
CA GLU A 79 -20.54 -5.60 16.05
C GLU A 79 -21.55 -4.51 15.65
N ARG A 80 -21.73 -4.26 14.35
CA ARG A 80 -22.62 -3.20 13.86
C ARG A 80 -23.88 -3.81 13.25
N PRO A 81 -25.10 -3.44 13.71
CA PRO A 81 -26.32 -3.83 13.01
C PRO A 81 -26.24 -3.30 11.58
N TYR A 82 -26.54 -4.16 10.60
CA TYR A 82 -26.37 -3.90 9.16
C TYR A 82 -24.91 -3.68 8.68
N GLY A 83 -23.91 -4.13 9.45
CA GLY A 83 -22.50 -4.08 9.04
C GLY A 83 -22.17 -4.95 7.81
N ILE A 84 -22.88 -6.08 7.66
CA ILE A 84 -23.03 -6.83 6.42
C ILE A 84 -24.53 -7.00 6.18
N VAL A 85 -24.98 -6.72 4.97
CA VAL A 85 -26.31 -7.14 4.50
C VAL A 85 -26.08 -8.16 3.41
N GLU A 86 -26.34 -9.44 3.70
CA GLU A 86 -26.32 -10.50 2.70
C GLU A 86 -27.66 -10.57 1.97
N LEU A 87 -27.62 -10.88 0.67
CA LEU A 87 -28.83 -11.18 -0.07
C LEU A 87 -29.37 -12.54 0.36
N LYS A 88 -30.68 -12.65 0.50
CA LYS A 88 -31.34 -13.93 0.80
C LYS A 88 -30.93 -14.98 -0.27
N PRO A 89 -30.52 -16.19 0.14
CA PRO A 89 -30.15 -17.24 -0.80
C PRO A 89 -31.31 -17.57 -1.74
N ARG A 90 -30.98 -17.95 -2.99
CA ARG A 90 -31.98 -18.40 -3.96
C ARG A 90 -32.51 -19.77 -3.52
N LEU A 91 -33.82 -19.94 -3.58
CA LEU A 91 -34.50 -21.20 -3.29
C LEU A 91 -34.92 -21.83 -4.61
N PHE A 92 -34.65 -23.12 -4.75
CA PHE A 92 -35.07 -23.93 -5.89
C PHE A 92 -36.12 -24.97 -5.46
N PRO A 93 -36.95 -25.43 -6.41
CA PRO A 93 -37.89 -26.52 -6.15
C PRO A 93 -37.19 -27.76 -5.58
N GLY A 94 -37.74 -28.33 -4.50
CA GLY A 94 -37.17 -29.45 -3.77
C GLY A 94 -36.22 -29.07 -2.61
N ASP A 95 -35.80 -27.80 -2.50
CA ASP A 95 -34.99 -27.35 -1.35
C ASP A 95 -35.80 -27.41 -0.05
N THR A 96 -35.14 -27.72 1.07
CA THR A 96 -35.76 -27.69 2.41
C THR A 96 -35.24 -26.49 3.20
N ILE A 97 -36.14 -25.62 3.66
CA ILE A 97 -35.79 -24.47 4.48
C ILE A 97 -35.48 -24.95 5.90
N LEU A 98 -34.22 -24.87 6.35
CA LEU A 98 -33.80 -25.38 7.66
C LEU A 98 -34.53 -24.72 8.85
N GLU A 99 -34.90 -23.44 8.71
CA GLU A 99 -35.57 -22.68 9.77
C GLU A 99 -37.05 -23.02 9.94
N THR A 100 -37.71 -23.47 8.86
CA THR A 100 -39.17 -23.69 8.82
C THR A 100 -39.54 -25.17 8.61
N GLY A 101 -38.62 -25.98 8.08
CA GLY A 101 -38.84 -27.38 7.69
C GLY A 101 -39.67 -27.56 6.41
N GLU A 102 -40.06 -26.47 5.75
CA GLU A 102 -40.86 -26.49 4.53
C GLU A 102 -40.02 -26.88 3.31
N VAL A 103 -40.57 -27.77 2.48
CA VAL A 103 -39.98 -28.18 1.20
C VAL A 103 -40.56 -27.29 0.10
N VAL A 104 -39.70 -26.69 -0.71
CA VAL A 104 -40.11 -25.82 -1.83
C VAL A 104 -40.83 -26.68 -2.87
N PRO A 105 -42.05 -26.33 -3.28
CA PRO A 105 -42.83 -27.13 -4.22
C PRO A 105 -42.19 -27.18 -5.61
N GLU A 106 -42.40 -28.29 -6.30
CA GLU A 106 -41.97 -28.50 -7.69
C GLU A 106 -42.64 -27.49 -8.64
N LEU A 107 -41.93 -27.12 -9.72
CA LEU A 107 -42.53 -26.30 -10.77
C LEU A 107 -43.56 -27.14 -11.52
N PRO A 108 -44.70 -26.53 -11.94
CA PRO A 108 -45.69 -27.24 -12.73
C PRO A 108 -45.07 -27.73 -14.04
N GLU A 109 -45.42 -28.95 -14.44
CA GLU A 109 -44.98 -29.52 -15.72
C GLU A 109 -45.47 -28.64 -16.87
N SER A 110 -44.56 -27.90 -17.49
CA SER A 110 -44.85 -27.22 -18.75
C SER A 110 -44.59 -28.20 -19.89
N HIS A 111 -45.63 -28.60 -20.62
CA HIS A 111 -45.49 -29.30 -21.89
C HIS A 111 -44.88 -28.35 -22.93
N GLY A 112 -43.55 -28.23 -22.93
CA GLY A 112 -42.81 -27.47 -23.92
C GLY A 112 -42.87 -28.17 -25.27
N HIS A 113 -43.50 -27.54 -26.26
CA HIS A 113 -43.37 -27.94 -27.65
C HIS A 113 -41.95 -27.56 -28.13
N HIS A 114 -41.16 -28.57 -28.49
CA HIS A 114 -39.96 -28.41 -29.29
C HIS A 114 -40.30 -28.20 -30.77
#